data_AF-A0A7V1PKD6-F1
#
_entry.id   AF-A0A7V1PKD6-F1
#
_cell.length_a   1.000
_cell.length_b   1.000
_cell.length_c   1.000
_cell.angle_alpha   90.00
_cell.angle_beta   90.00
_cell.angle_gamma   90.00
#
_symmetry.space_group_name_H-M   'P 1'
#
loop_
_entity.id
_entity.type
_entity.pdbx_description
1 polymer ?
#
loop_
_entity_poly.entity_id
_entity_poly.type
_entity_poly.pdbx_seq_one_letter_code
_entity_poly.pdbx_strand_id
1 'polypeptide(L)'
;MSFHKRDGDTPTNELRLKDFDRIWTKFCFLDETGSLSNIKDSYFTIGLLKMSQPYYLQSKILYERNIRNFHDEMKFNKLSKNNIEFMKFVINSVFDTRSVDFYSYTTKKGSKYFLDNFNGDTWKAYEAITLKLLEVALSEQEIIILIADHVTTPKEVRFEVNTKKKFNSCKRRLALAGVCRFDSKSNDLLQVADLLVGAITYDLKLSAGTVSGSKYKTELVNLLKHNLGVDTFQNGFRNKNFSIFVERGTGENEKRPSS
;
A
#
# COMPACT_ATOMS: atom_id res chain seq x y z
N MET A 1 28.80 -21.49 -2.54
CA MET A 1 27.39 -21.75 -2.17
C MET A 1 26.57 -21.77 -3.45
N SER A 2 25.98 -22.90 -3.80
CA SER A 2 25.21 -23.06 -5.03
C SER A 2 23.88 -22.32 -4.90
N PHE A 3 23.65 -21.31 -5.74
CA PHE A 3 22.37 -20.62 -5.83
C PHE A 3 21.36 -21.52 -6.54
N HIS A 4 20.38 -21.96 -5.74
CA HIS A 4 19.06 -22.53 -6.05
C HIS A 4 18.86 -23.24 -7.40
N LYS A 5 18.78 -24.57 -7.34
CA LYS A 5 18.04 -25.36 -8.35
C LYS A 5 16.55 -25.04 -8.20
N ARG A 6 15.92 -24.53 -9.27
CA ARG A 6 14.46 -24.53 -9.39
C ARG A 6 14.03 -25.95 -9.79
N ASP A 7 13.77 -26.80 -8.80
CA ASP A 7 13.02 -28.03 -9.02
C ASP A 7 11.51 -27.74 -8.85
N GLY A 8 10.73 -28.22 -9.82
CA GLY A 8 9.39 -27.76 -10.18
C GLY A 8 8.26 -27.89 -9.15
N ASP A 9 7.19 -27.16 -9.47
CA ASP A 9 5.76 -27.46 -9.35
C ASP A 9 5.16 -28.03 -8.05
N THR A 10 5.84 -28.00 -6.90
CA THR A 10 5.16 -28.31 -5.63
C THR A 10 4.19 -27.18 -5.28
N PRO A 11 2.87 -27.43 -5.20
CA PRO A 11 1.90 -26.44 -4.75
C PRO A 11 2.23 -25.94 -3.34
N THR A 12 2.01 -24.66 -3.08
CA THR A 12 2.44 -24.01 -1.81
C THR A 12 1.74 -24.57 -0.57
N ASN A 13 0.52 -25.09 -0.73
CA ASN A 13 -0.22 -25.78 0.31
C ASN A 13 0.38 -27.16 0.66
N GLU A 14 1.29 -27.70 -0.15
CA GLU A 14 2.00 -28.95 0.11
C GLU A 14 3.41 -28.74 0.68
N LEU A 15 3.92 -27.50 0.64
CA LEU A 15 5.20 -27.14 1.26
C LEU A 15 5.13 -27.37 2.77
N ARG A 16 6.16 -28.02 3.30
CA ARG A 16 6.33 -28.32 4.72
C ARG A 16 7.41 -27.40 5.30
N LEU A 17 7.49 -27.33 6.62
CA LEU A 17 8.53 -26.52 7.30
C LEU A 17 9.97 -26.91 6.90
N LYS A 18 10.20 -28.17 6.53
CA LYS A 18 11.50 -28.63 6.01
C LYS A 18 11.88 -28.00 4.66
N ASP A 19 10.92 -27.47 3.92
CA ASP A 19 11.08 -26.84 2.61
C ASP A 19 11.26 -25.31 2.74
N PHE A 20 11.79 -24.84 3.88
CA PHE A 20 11.89 -23.42 4.23
C PHE A 20 12.68 -22.57 3.22
N ASP A 21 13.61 -23.18 2.50
CA ASP A 21 14.40 -22.56 1.43
C ASP A 21 13.60 -22.30 0.16
N ARG A 22 12.45 -22.96 0.00
CA ARG A 22 11.50 -22.76 -1.10
C ARG A 22 10.35 -21.81 -0.73
N ILE A 23 10.17 -21.51 0.55
CA ILE A 23 9.12 -20.63 1.06
C ILE A 23 9.60 -19.18 1.04
N TRP A 24 8.99 -18.36 0.20
CA TRP A 24 9.29 -16.94 0.16
C TRP A 24 8.47 -16.18 1.20
N THR A 25 9.14 -15.43 2.06
CA THR A 25 8.49 -14.52 2.99
C THR A 25 8.63 -13.08 2.52
N LYS A 26 7.54 -12.30 2.58
CA LYS A 26 7.56 -10.87 2.26
C LYS A 26 6.86 -10.07 3.35
N PHE A 27 7.31 -8.84 3.53
CA PHE A 27 6.66 -7.87 4.41
C PHE A 27 5.79 -6.94 3.57
N CYS A 28 4.59 -6.66 4.08
CA CYS A 28 3.66 -5.72 3.50
C CYS A 28 3.36 -4.62 4.52
N PHE A 29 3.57 -3.37 4.13
CA PHE A 29 3.31 -2.17 4.92
C PHE A 29 2.04 -1.52 4.39
N LEU A 30 1.02 -1.42 5.24
CA LEU A 30 -0.32 -0.97 4.90
C LEU A 30 -0.59 0.37 5.56
N ASP A 31 -1.04 1.32 4.75
CA ASP A 31 -1.49 2.62 5.24
C ASP A 31 -2.71 3.11 4.43
N GLU A 32 -3.46 4.04 4.99
CA GLU A 32 -4.64 4.60 4.37
C GLU A 32 -4.70 6.14 4.42
N THR A 33 -5.42 6.70 3.46
CA THR A 33 -5.81 8.10 3.51
C THR A 33 -7.28 8.29 3.19
N GLY A 34 -7.82 9.42 3.65
CA GLY A 34 -9.25 9.67 3.69
C GLY A 34 -9.84 9.14 4.99
N SER A 35 -9.59 9.87 6.09
CA SER A 35 -9.95 9.50 7.47
C SER A 35 -11.26 8.71 7.57
N LEU A 36 -11.21 7.55 8.23
CA LEU A 36 -12.37 6.67 8.41
C LEU A 36 -13.58 7.38 9.05
N SER A 37 -13.35 8.43 9.84
CA SER A 37 -14.38 9.22 10.52
C SER A 37 -14.80 10.49 9.78
N ASN A 38 -14.07 10.95 8.76
CA ASN A 38 -14.36 12.19 8.07
C ASN A 38 -15.09 11.95 6.74
N ILE A 39 -16.39 12.27 6.73
CA ILE A 39 -17.28 12.16 5.56
C ILE A 39 -16.94 13.21 4.49
N LYS A 40 -16.31 14.34 4.86
CA LYS A 40 -15.95 15.40 3.90
C LYS A 40 -14.80 15.01 2.97
N ASP A 41 -14.00 14.01 3.34
CA ASP A 41 -13.01 13.47 2.42
C ASP A 41 -13.67 12.47 1.48
N SER A 42 -13.88 12.90 0.24
CA SER A 42 -14.63 12.15 -0.77
C SER A 42 -13.91 10.89 -1.22
N TYR A 43 -12.58 10.84 -1.14
CA TYR A 43 -11.77 9.69 -1.53
C TYR A 43 -11.31 8.91 -0.31
N PHE A 44 -11.33 7.59 -0.43
CA PHE A 44 -10.75 6.64 0.50
C PHE A 44 -9.78 5.75 -0.26
N THR A 45 -8.50 5.80 0.12
CA THR A 45 -7.44 5.03 -0.53
C THR A 45 -6.70 4.22 0.50
N ILE A 46 -6.47 2.96 0.19
CA ILE A 46 -5.58 2.08 0.96
C ILE A 46 -4.42 1.70 0.06
N GLY A 47 -3.20 1.73 0.60
CA GLY A 47 -1.99 1.31 -0.08
C GLY A 47 -1.25 0.23 0.68
N LEU A 48 -0.63 -0.68 -0.07
CA LEU A 48 0.13 -1.81 0.40
C LEU A 48 1.50 -1.79 -0.29
N LEU A 49 2.54 -1.47 0.47
CA LEU A 49 3.93 -1.55 0.03
C LEU A 49 4.49 -2.92 0.41
N LYS A 50 4.81 -3.75 -0.57
CA LYS A 50 5.29 -5.12 -0.40
C LYS A 50 6.77 -5.21 -0.75
N MET A 51 7.55 -5.93 0.06
CA MET A 51 8.96 -6.16 -0.22
C MET A 51 9.52 -7.41 0.45
N SER A 52 10.55 -8.02 -0.16
CA SER A 52 11.21 -9.21 0.41
C SER A 52 12.14 -8.88 1.57
N GLN A 53 12.90 -7.80 1.42
CA GLN A 53 14.01 -7.47 2.30
C GLN A 53 13.90 -5.99 2.68
N PRO A 54 13.05 -5.66 3.67
CA PRO A 54 12.83 -4.27 4.12
C PRO A 54 14.11 -3.50 4.46
N TYR A 55 15.13 -4.23 4.91
CA TYR A 55 16.47 -3.71 5.20
C TYR A 55 17.00 -2.75 4.12
N TYR A 56 16.91 -3.10 2.83
CA TYR A 56 17.56 -2.31 1.78
C TYR A 56 16.96 -0.90 1.64
N LEU A 57 15.63 -0.80 1.62
CA LEU A 57 14.96 0.49 1.56
C LEU A 57 15.10 1.24 2.89
N GLN A 58 14.86 0.55 4.01
CA GLN A 58 14.93 1.14 5.35
C GLN A 58 16.31 1.73 5.65
N SER A 59 17.39 0.98 5.37
CA SER A 59 18.75 1.45 5.62
C SER A 59 19.15 2.62 4.72
N LYS A 60 18.69 2.65 3.47
CA LYS A 60 18.92 3.79 2.55
C LYS A 60 18.22 5.05 3.07
N ILE A 61 16.98 4.93 3.53
CA ILE A 61 16.22 6.05 4.12
C ILE A 61 16.88 6.51 5.43
N LEU A 62 17.20 5.59 6.33
CA LEU A 62 17.81 5.91 7.62
C LEU A 62 19.17 6.62 7.47
N TYR A 63 20.00 6.15 6.54
CA TYR A 63 21.27 6.79 6.22
C TYR A 63 21.08 8.25 5.79
N GLU A 64 20.13 8.50 4.89
CA GLU A 64 19.84 9.85 4.40
C GLU A 64 19.22 10.73 5.49
N ARG A 65 18.38 10.18 6.38
CA ARG A 65 17.86 10.90 7.56
C ARG A 65 19.00 11.44 8.40
N ASN A 66 20.02 10.62 8.67
CA ASN A 66 21.16 10.99 9.49
C ASN A 66 22.02 12.07 8.81
N ILE A 67 22.29 11.95 7.50
CA ILE A 67 23.04 12.97 6.75
C ILE A 67 22.32 14.32 6.80
N ARG A 68 21.00 14.32 6.62
CA ARG A 68 20.20 15.54 6.54
C ARG A 68 19.75 16.07 7.90
N ASN A 69 20.06 15.36 9.00
CA ASN A 69 19.49 15.58 10.33
C ASN A 69 17.96 15.72 10.29
N PHE A 70 17.32 14.93 9.44
CA PHE A 70 15.86 14.91 9.34
C PHE A 70 15.33 14.04 10.46
N HIS A 71 14.63 14.61 11.46
CA HIS A 71 14.05 13.86 12.58
C HIS A 71 12.53 13.81 12.56
N ASP A 72 11.91 14.55 11.65
CA ASP A 72 10.45 14.62 11.52
C ASP A 72 9.85 13.36 10.88
N GLU A 73 8.54 13.27 10.99
CA GLU A 73 7.74 12.25 10.33
C GLU A 73 7.57 12.56 8.84
N MET A 74 7.72 11.54 7.99
CA MET A 74 7.43 11.62 6.56
C MET A 74 5.92 11.50 6.36
N LYS A 75 5.24 12.66 6.26
CA LYS A 75 3.80 12.69 5.96
C LYS A 75 3.50 13.54 4.74
N PHE A 76 2.68 13.02 3.83
CA PHE A 76 2.28 13.72 2.63
C PHE A 76 1.55 15.03 2.95
N ASN A 77 0.73 15.04 4.01
CA ASN A 77 0.00 16.24 4.42
C ASN A 77 0.89 17.34 5.04
N LYS A 78 2.11 16.99 5.50
CA LYS A 78 3.11 17.90 6.10
C LYS A 78 4.19 18.34 5.11
N LEU A 79 4.01 18.09 3.81
CA LEU A 79 4.97 18.52 2.79
C LEU A 79 5.18 20.04 2.81
N SER A 80 6.44 20.45 2.80
CA SER A 80 6.88 21.84 2.90
C SER A 80 8.20 22.06 2.17
N LYS A 81 8.62 23.32 2.08
CA LYS A 81 9.93 23.70 1.50
C LYS A 81 11.10 22.96 2.15
N ASN A 82 11.01 22.71 3.46
CA ASN A 82 12.13 22.22 4.24
C ASN A 82 12.31 20.70 4.14
N ASN A 83 11.26 19.96 3.77
CA ASN A 83 11.29 18.50 3.75
C ASN A 83 11.13 17.88 2.35
N ILE A 84 10.72 18.66 1.34
CA ILE A 84 10.42 18.14 0.00
C ILE A 84 11.59 17.37 -0.62
N GLU A 85 12.82 17.85 -0.48
CA GLU A 85 14.00 17.18 -1.06
C GLU A 85 14.27 15.82 -0.42
N PHE A 86 13.99 15.67 0.88
CA PHE A 86 14.08 14.37 1.54
C PHE A 86 12.96 13.43 1.07
N MET A 87 11.72 13.93 0.91
CA MET A 87 10.60 13.12 0.41
C MET A 87 10.83 12.66 -1.05
N LYS A 88 11.42 13.51 -1.90
CA LYS A 88 11.81 13.10 -3.26
C LYS A 88 12.86 11.99 -3.23
N PHE A 89 13.86 12.10 -2.36
CA PHE A 89 14.86 11.04 -2.17
C PHE A 89 14.20 9.72 -1.77
N VAL A 90 13.24 9.76 -0.84
CA VAL A 90 12.50 8.58 -0.38
C VAL A 90 11.72 7.95 -1.54
N ILE A 91 11.00 8.75 -2.34
CA ILE A 91 10.28 8.26 -3.52
C ILE A 91 11.24 7.63 -4.52
N ASN A 92 12.35 8.29 -4.89
CA ASN A 92 13.33 7.71 -5.81
C ASN A 92 13.96 6.42 -5.24
N SER A 93 14.18 6.36 -3.92
CA SER A 93 14.68 5.16 -3.27
C SER A 93 13.74 3.96 -3.40
N VAL A 94 12.42 4.17 -3.46
CA VAL A 94 11.45 3.10 -3.75
C VAL A 94 11.70 2.52 -5.14
N PHE A 95 11.91 3.37 -6.16
CA PHE A 95 12.16 2.92 -7.53
C PHE A 95 13.54 2.28 -7.73
N ASP A 96 14.55 2.77 -7.00
CA ASP A 96 15.91 2.21 -7.06
C ASP A 96 16.04 0.86 -6.34
N THR A 97 15.15 0.57 -5.38
CA THR A 97 15.25 -0.64 -4.55
C THR A 97 14.58 -1.81 -5.24
N ARG A 98 15.33 -2.90 -5.39
CA ARG A 98 14.81 -4.14 -5.99
C ARG A 98 13.77 -4.80 -5.09
N SER A 99 12.84 -5.51 -5.72
CA SER A 99 11.80 -6.30 -5.04
C SER A 99 10.91 -5.46 -4.12
N VAL A 100 10.57 -4.25 -4.57
CA VAL A 100 9.55 -3.40 -3.97
C VAL A 100 8.38 -3.36 -4.94
N ASP A 101 7.21 -3.72 -4.44
CA ASP A 101 5.95 -3.67 -5.16
C ASP A 101 4.97 -2.80 -4.38
N PHE A 102 4.13 -2.03 -5.06
CA PHE A 102 3.11 -1.19 -4.45
C PHE A 102 1.74 -1.44 -5.07
N TYR A 103 0.75 -1.61 -4.22
CA TYR A 103 -0.63 -1.84 -4.61
C TYR A 103 -1.50 -0.81 -3.92
N SER A 104 -2.43 -0.18 -4.63
CA SER A 104 -3.41 0.70 -3.99
C SER A 104 -4.80 0.50 -4.55
N TYR A 105 -5.78 0.82 -3.74
CA TYR A 105 -7.19 0.78 -4.11
C TYR A 105 -7.85 2.06 -3.60
N THR A 106 -8.38 2.84 -4.53
CA THR A 106 -9.12 4.07 -4.24
C THR A 106 -10.60 3.91 -4.58
N THR A 107 -11.47 4.35 -3.67
CA THR A 107 -12.93 4.43 -3.84
C THR A 107 -13.43 5.80 -3.37
N LYS A 108 -14.65 6.17 -3.76
CA LYS A 108 -15.31 7.39 -3.28
C LYS A 108 -16.36 7.03 -2.23
N LYS A 109 -16.25 7.57 -1.01
CA LYS A 109 -17.14 7.19 0.12
C LYS A 109 -18.64 7.43 -0.13
N GLY A 110 -18.96 8.37 -1.01
CA GLY A 110 -20.33 8.68 -1.41
C GLY A 110 -20.79 8.01 -2.70
N SER A 111 -19.98 7.17 -3.35
CA SER A 111 -20.40 6.50 -4.58
C SER A 111 -21.40 5.39 -4.28
N LYS A 112 -22.25 5.10 -5.29
CA LYS A 112 -23.13 3.94 -5.26
C LYS A 112 -22.36 2.64 -5.01
N TYR A 113 -21.19 2.48 -5.64
CA TYR A 113 -20.33 1.33 -5.41
C TYR A 113 -19.95 1.17 -3.94
N PHE A 114 -19.51 2.26 -3.28
CA PHE A 114 -19.12 2.22 -1.87
C PHE A 114 -20.29 1.86 -0.96
N LEU A 115 -21.47 2.43 -1.22
CA LEU A 115 -22.70 2.14 -0.48
C LEU A 115 -23.13 0.68 -0.69
N ASP A 116 -23.13 0.19 -1.92
CA ASP A 116 -23.59 -1.17 -2.24
C ASP A 116 -22.62 -2.26 -1.71
N ASN A 117 -21.30 -2.02 -1.76
CA ASN A 117 -20.29 -3.02 -1.39
C ASN A 117 -19.86 -2.96 0.08
N PHE A 118 -19.94 -1.78 0.71
CA PHE A 118 -19.47 -1.58 2.08
C PHE A 118 -20.55 -1.06 3.01
N ASN A 119 -21.78 -0.85 2.53
CA ASN A 119 -22.90 -0.33 3.31
C ASN A 119 -22.59 1.02 3.97
N GLY A 120 -21.80 1.86 3.29
CA GLY A 120 -21.34 3.15 3.82
C GLY A 120 -20.35 3.05 4.98
N ASP A 121 -19.91 1.84 5.35
CA ASP A 121 -19.04 1.60 6.50
C ASP A 121 -17.57 1.57 6.08
N THR A 122 -16.84 2.59 6.50
CA THR A 122 -15.41 2.77 6.19
C THR A 122 -14.53 1.69 6.82
N TRP A 123 -14.94 1.09 7.94
CA TRP A 123 -14.20 -0.04 8.54
C TRP A 123 -14.39 -1.33 7.76
N LYS A 124 -15.62 -1.60 7.30
CA LYS A 124 -15.87 -2.72 6.38
C LYS A 124 -15.12 -2.53 5.08
N ALA A 125 -15.11 -1.30 4.54
CA ALA A 125 -14.31 -0.97 3.37
C ALA A 125 -12.81 -1.21 3.63
N TYR A 126 -12.29 -0.75 4.78
CA TYR A 126 -10.89 -0.93 5.16
C TYR A 126 -10.48 -2.41 5.15
N GLU A 127 -11.23 -3.26 5.86
CA GLU A 127 -10.92 -4.70 5.93
C GLU A 127 -11.09 -5.39 4.56
N ALA A 128 -12.18 -5.11 3.84
CA ALA A 128 -12.46 -5.74 2.55
C ALA A 128 -11.45 -5.35 1.47
N ILE A 129 -11.10 -4.06 1.39
CA ILE A 129 -10.09 -3.57 0.44
C ILE A 129 -8.71 -4.10 0.82
N THR A 130 -8.36 -4.16 2.12
CA THR A 130 -7.11 -4.80 2.56
C THR A 130 -7.03 -6.24 2.06
N LEU A 131 -8.09 -7.04 2.22
CA LEU A 131 -8.11 -8.41 1.72
C LEU A 131 -7.93 -8.50 0.20
N LYS A 132 -8.53 -7.57 -0.58
CA LYS A 132 -8.34 -7.47 -2.04
C LYS A 132 -6.89 -7.12 -2.40
N LEU A 133 -6.27 -6.17 -1.70
CA LEU A 133 -4.87 -5.80 -1.93
C LEU A 133 -3.92 -6.96 -1.61
N LEU A 134 -4.13 -7.64 -0.48
CA LEU A 134 -3.36 -8.84 -0.13
C LEU A 134 -3.51 -9.95 -1.17
N GLU A 135 -4.72 -10.13 -1.72
CA GLU A 135 -4.97 -11.12 -2.76
C GLU A 135 -4.20 -10.82 -4.05
N VAL A 136 -4.22 -9.58 -4.51
CA VAL A 136 -3.48 -9.17 -5.71
C VAL A 136 -1.97 -9.20 -5.48
N ALA A 137 -1.53 -8.90 -4.26
CA ALA A 137 -0.12 -8.89 -3.90
C ALA A 137 0.46 -10.30 -3.65
N LEU A 138 -0.35 -11.31 -3.36
CA LEU A 138 0.12 -12.66 -3.01
C LEU A 138 0.56 -13.44 -4.25
N SER A 139 1.83 -13.90 -4.27
CA SER A 139 2.30 -14.89 -5.25
C SER A 139 2.01 -16.31 -4.77
N GLU A 140 2.02 -17.30 -5.68
CA GLU A 140 1.69 -18.69 -5.35
C GLU A 140 2.49 -19.21 -4.15
N GLN A 141 3.83 -19.20 -4.24
CA GLN A 141 4.79 -19.74 -3.25
C GLN A 141 5.24 -18.73 -2.19
N GLU A 142 4.30 -17.93 -1.73
CA GLU A 142 4.59 -16.81 -0.84
C GLU A 142 3.78 -16.86 0.45
N ILE A 143 4.43 -16.47 1.55
CA ILE A 143 3.80 -16.16 2.83
C ILE A 143 4.11 -14.69 3.14
N ILE A 144 3.06 -13.91 3.38
CA ILE A 144 3.19 -12.49 3.69
C ILE A 144 3.04 -12.23 5.20
N ILE A 145 3.64 -11.14 5.65
CA ILE A 145 3.48 -10.56 6.99
C ILE A 145 2.96 -9.15 6.79
N LEU A 146 1.82 -8.83 7.40
CA LEU A 146 1.20 -7.52 7.29
C LEU A 146 1.54 -6.65 8.50
N ILE A 147 2.13 -5.49 8.23
CA ILE A 147 2.38 -4.41 9.17
C ILE A 147 1.47 -3.26 8.74
N ALA A 148 0.53 -2.86 9.57
CA ALA A 148 -0.42 -1.79 9.27
C ALA A 148 -0.19 -0.59 10.19
N ASP A 149 -0.57 0.62 9.77
CA ASP A 149 -0.61 1.77 10.68
C ASP A 149 -1.69 1.57 11.75
N HIS A 150 -1.44 2.15 12.92
CA HIS A 150 -2.37 2.10 14.03
C HIS A 150 -3.53 3.07 13.79
N VAL A 151 -4.67 2.50 13.44
CA VAL A 151 -5.93 3.22 13.39
C VAL A 151 -6.76 2.91 14.63
N THR A 152 -7.30 3.95 15.29
CA THR A 152 -8.17 3.80 16.45
C THR A 152 -9.46 3.06 16.06
N THR A 153 -9.53 1.77 16.40
CA THR A 153 -10.68 0.92 16.10
C THR A 153 -11.70 0.88 17.24
N PRO A 154 -13.00 0.79 16.95
CA PRO A 154 -14.02 0.38 17.93
C PRO A 154 -13.66 -0.98 18.59
N LYS A 155 -14.12 -1.23 19.82
CA LYS A 155 -13.74 -2.40 20.63
C LYS A 155 -14.06 -3.74 19.95
N GLU A 156 -15.11 -3.75 19.15
CA GLU A 156 -15.63 -4.89 18.40
C GLU A 156 -14.82 -5.22 17.14
N VAL A 157 -14.02 -4.27 16.64
CA VAL A 157 -13.23 -4.45 15.42
C VAL A 157 -11.90 -5.14 15.75
N ARG A 158 -11.83 -6.44 15.45
CA ARG A 158 -10.63 -7.26 15.62
C ARG A 158 -9.88 -7.43 14.29
N PHE A 159 -9.40 -6.31 13.75
CA PHE A 159 -8.80 -6.27 12.41
C PHE A 159 -7.70 -7.33 12.20
N GLU A 160 -6.72 -7.44 13.10
CA GLU A 160 -5.59 -8.36 12.95
C GLU A 160 -6.04 -9.82 12.90
N VAL A 161 -6.97 -10.18 13.79
CA VAL A 161 -7.51 -11.54 13.90
C VAL A 161 -8.38 -11.87 12.69
N ASN A 162 -9.27 -10.95 12.32
CA ASN A 162 -10.23 -11.15 11.23
C ASN A 162 -9.52 -11.23 9.88
N THR A 163 -8.60 -10.30 9.59
CA THR A 163 -7.83 -10.28 8.34
C THR A 163 -7.02 -11.57 8.17
N LYS A 164 -6.26 -12.00 9.20
CA LYS A 164 -5.50 -13.25 9.16
C LYS A 164 -6.39 -14.47 8.96
N LYS A 165 -7.49 -14.57 9.72
CA LYS A 165 -8.40 -15.72 9.64
C LYS A 165 -9.08 -15.78 8.28
N LYS A 166 -9.68 -14.69 7.82
CA LYS A 166 -10.40 -14.64 6.52
C LYS A 166 -9.46 -14.92 5.36
N PHE A 167 -8.28 -14.30 5.34
CA PHE A 167 -7.32 -14.47 4.24
C PHE A 167 -6.82 -15.92 4.14
N ASN A 168 -6.37 -16.51 5.25
CA ASN A 168 -5.88 -17.89 5.26
C ASN A 168 -7.00 -18.91 4.98
N SER A 169 -8.21 -18.70 5.48
CA SER A 169 -9.38 -19.54 5.14
C SER A 169 -9.71 -19.49 3.65
N CYS A 170 -9.67 -18.31 3.03
CA CYS A 170 -9.90 -18.15 1.60
C CYS A 170 -8.82 -18.88 0.77
N LYS A 171 -7.55 -18.73 1.15
CA LYS A 171 -6.43 -19.36 0.43
C LYS A 171 -6.21 -20.83 0.78
N ARG A 172 -6.92 -21.37 1.79
CA ARG A 172 -6.80 -22.76 2.29
C ARG A 172 -5.36 -23.18 2.60
N ARG A 173 -4.54 -22.21 3.02
CA ARG A 173 -3.14 -22.39 3.41
C ARG A 173 -2.69 -21.26 4.33
N LEU A 174 -1.51 -21.40 4.93
CA LEU A 174 -0.84 -20.29 5.59
C LEU A 174 -0.30 -19.33 4.51
N ALA A 175 -1.08 -18.31 4.18
CA ALA A 175 -0.69 -17.25 3.24
C ALA A 175 -0.31 -15.95 3.96
N LEU A 176 -0.93 -15.67 5.10
CA LEU A 176 -0.63 -14.53 5.97
C LEU A 176 -0.18 -15.05 7.33
N ALA A 177 1.12 -14.92 7.62
CA ALA A 177 1.74 -15.41 8.84
C ALA A 177 1.39 -14.57 10.07
N GLY A 178 1.33 -13.25 9.90
CA GLY A 178 1.06 -12.30 10.97
C GLY A 178 0.42 -11.03 10.44
N VAL A 179 -0.39 -10.40 11.30
CA VAL A 179 -0.90 -9.05 11.10
C VAL A 179 -0.61 -8.29 12.39
N CYS A 180 0.00 -7.11 12.28
CA CYS A 180 0.31 -6.28 13.43
C CYS A 180 0.11 -4.81 13.06
N ARG A 181 -0.41 -4.02 14.00
CA ARG A 181 -0.52 -2.57 13.87
C ARG A 181 0.58 -1.88 14.67
N PHE A 182 1.22 -0.88 14.08
CA PHE A 182 2.28 -0.08 14.68
C PHE A 182 1.94 1.40 14.65
N ASP A 183 2.48 2.18 15.58
CA ASP A 183 2.51 3.64 15.42
C ASP A 183 3.43 3.99 14.24
N SER A 184 2.88 4.58 13.17
CA SER A 184 3.64 4.99 12.00
C SER A 184 4.84 5.86 12.31
N LYS A 185 4.86 6.62 13.42
CA LYS A 185 6.06 7.39 13.85
C LYS A 185 7.28 6.51 14.09
N SER A 186 7.07 5.24 14.42
CA SER A 186 8.13 4.27 14.71
C SER A 186 8.62 3.49 13.48
N ASN A 187 8.02 3.69 12.30
CA ASN A 187 8.32 2.89 11.12
C ASN A 187 8.33 3.74 9.84
N ASP A 188 9.52 3.97 9.28
CA ASP A 188 9.67 4.75 8.05
C ASP A 188 8.96 4.10 6.85
N LEU A 189 8.86 2.77 6.78
CA LEU A 189 8.22 2.09 5.63
C LEU A 189 6.69 2.21 5.65
N LEU A 190 6.06 2.30 6.82
CA LEU A 190 4.65 2.73 6.93
C LEU A 190 4.48 4.16 6.41
N GLN A 191 5.41 5.04 6.77
CA GLN A 191 5.38 6.42 6.28
C GLN A 191 5.68 6.53 4.76
N VAL A 192 6.47 5.61 4.18
CA VAL A 192 6.61 5.51 2.72
C VAL A 192 5.26 5.17 2.08
N ALA A 193 4.49 4.27 2.68
CA ALA A 193 3.14 3.96 2.20
C ALA A 193 2.22 5.21 2.28
N ASP A 194 2.28 6.01 3.36
CA ASP A 194 1.57 7.31 3.45
C ASP A 194 1.92 8.24 2.30
N LEU A 195 3.22 8.39 1.99
CA LEU A 195 3.66 9.27 0.91
C LEU A 195 3.08 8.85 -0.45
N LEU A 196 3.10 7.56 -0.76
CA LEU A 196 2.58 7.01 -2.02
C LEU A 196 1.06 7.15 -2.10
N VAL A 197 0.35 6.76 -1.05
CA VAL A 197 -1.12 6.83 -0.96
C VAL A 197 -1.61 8.28 -1.00
N GLY A 198 -0.93 9.16 -0.27
CA GLY A 198 -1.19 10.60 -0.23
C GLY A 198 -0.98 11.25 -1.60
N ALA A 199 0.10 10.92 -2.30
CA ALA A 199 0.39 11.41 -3.65
C ALA A 199 -0.69 11.00 -4.66
N ILE A 200 -1.06 9.72 -4.68
CA ILE A 200 -2.10 9.18 -5.57
C ILE A 200 -3.44 9.88 -5.30
N THR A 201 -3.84 9.94 -4.03
CA THR A 201 -5.11 10.56 -3.65
C THR A 201 -5.14 12.05 -3.95
N TYR A 202 -4.00 12.74 -3.84
CA TYR A 202 -3.91 14.16 -4.16
C TYR A 202 -4.07 14.45 -5.65
N ASP A 203 -3.48 13.64 -6.54
CA ASP A 203 -3.69 13.76 -8.00
C ASP A 203 -5.18 13.59 -8.36
N LEU A 204 -5.87 12.64 -7.72
CA LEU A 204 -7.31 12.41 -7.91
C LEU A 204 -8.16 13.59 -7.40
N LYS A 205 -7.81 14.16 -6.24
CA LYS A 205 -8.49 15.33 -5.68
C LYS A 205 -8.26 16.59 -6.51
N LEU A 206 -7.05 16.79 -7.03
CA LEU A 206 -6.73 17.89 -7.95
C LEU A 206 -7.51 17.77 -9.24
N SER A 207 -7.51 16.58 -9.84
CA SER A 207 -8.24 16.28 -11.06
C SER A 207 -9.74 16.49 -10.93
N ALA A 208 -10.29 16.19 -9.76
CA ALA A 208 -11.71 16.41 -9.44
C ALA A 208 -12.02 17.84 -8.96
N GLY A 209 -11.05 18.75 -8.93
CA GLY A 209 -11.23 20.13 -8.47
C GLY A 209 -11.60 20.27 -6.98
N THR A 210 -11.39 19.24 -6.16
CA THR A 210 -11.77 19.23 -4.73
C THR A 210 -10.74 19.93 -3.85
N VAL A 211 -9.51 20.07 -4.33
CA VAL A 211 -8.43 20.79 -3.65
C VAL A 211 -7.71 21.72 -4.63
N SER A 212 -7.13 22.79 -4.12
CA SER A 212 -6.22 23.64 -4.89
C SER A 212 -4.79 23.04 -4.93
N GLY A 213 -4.06 23.38 -6.00
CA GLY A 213 -2.66 23.02 -6.18
C GLY A 213 -1.77 23.62 -5.09
N SER A 214 -1.04 22.76 -4.38
CA SER A 214 0.00 23.12 -3.42
C SER A 214 1.34 22.79 -4.05
N LYS A 215 2.23 23.80 -4.13
CA LYS A 215 3.52 23.70 -4.82
C LYS A 215 4.27 22.39 -4.52
N TYR A 216 4.53 22.10 -3.24
CA TYR A 216 5.34 20.94 -2.84
C TYR A 216 4.62 19.60 -2.98
N LYS A 217 3.29 19.57 -2.82
CA LYS A 217 2.49 18.35 -3.05
C LYS A 217 2.45 18.01 -4.52
N THR A 218 2.19 19.01 -5.37
CA THR A 218 2.21 18.86 -6.83
C THR A 218 3.59 18.42 -7.32
N GLU A 219 4.66 18.97 -6.74
CA GLU A 219 6.03 18.58 -7.05
C GLU A 219 6.32 17.11 -6.75
N LEU A 220 5.94 16.60 -5.58
CA LEU A 220 6.12 15.19 -5.24
C LEU A 220 5.25 14.26 -6.10
N VAL A 221 4.00 14.67 -6.36
CA VAL A 221 3.08 13.93 -7.26
C VAL A 221 3.65 13.84 -8.66
N ASN A 222 4.16 14.94 -9.20
CA ASN A 222 4.76 14.95 -10.54
C ASN A 222 6.01 14.07 -10.62
N LEU A 223 6.83 14.02 -9.56
CA LEU A 223 7.96 13.07 -9.48
C LEU A 223 7.47 11.62 -9.55
N LEU A 224 6.47 11.26 -8.73
CA LEU A 224 5.92 9.90 -8.72
C LEU A 224 5.35 9.53 -10.10
N LYS A 225 4.61 10.44 -10.72
CA LYS A 225 4.04 10.28 -12.06
C LYS A 225 5.11 10.12 -13.13
N HIS A 226 6.18 10.92 -13.07
CA HIS A 226 7.33 10.81 -13.96
C HIS A 226 8.02 9.45 -13.84
N ASN A 227 8.29 8.99 -12.63
CA ASN A 227 8.91 7.67 -12.38
C ASN A 227 8.03 6.50 -12.86
N LEU A 228 6.71 6.68 -12.89
CA LEU A 228 5.75 5.69 -13.39
C LEU A 228 5.43 5.83 -14.88
N GLY A 229 5.86 6.92 -15.53
CA GLY A 229 5.55 7.22 -16.93
C GLY A 229 4.07 7.49 -17.19
N VAL A 230 3.39 8.18 -16.27
CA VAL A 230 1.95 8.51 -16.39
C VAL A 230 1.68 10.00 -16.21
N ASP A 231 0.62 10.50 -16.84
CA ASP A 231 0.19 11.90 -16.68
C ASP A 231 -0.79 12.10 -15.51
N THR A 232 -1.56 11.07 -15.16
CA THR A 232 -2.55 11.09 -14.08
C THR A 232 -2.88 9.68 -13.57
N PHE A 233 -3.38 9.60 -12.34
CA PHE A 233 -3.88 8.36 -11.74
C PHE A 233 -5.39 8.15 -11.89
N GLN A 234 -6.14 9.08 -12.49
CA GLN A 234 -7.61 9.02 -12.61
C GLN A 234 -8.16 7.69 -13.13
N ASN A 235 -7.43 7.06 -14.07
CA ASN A 235 -7.86 5.82 -14.72
C ASN A 235 -7.29 4.56 -14.07
N GLY A 236 -6.58 4.70 -12.94
CA GLY A 236 -5.69 3.69 -12.41
C GLY A 236 -4.39 3.59 -13.21
N PHE A 237 -3.48 2.73 -12.74
CA PHE A 237 -2.23 2.43 -13.41
C PHE A 237 -1.78 1.02 -13.06
N ARG A 238 -1.11 0.34 -13.98
CA ARG A 238 -0.50 -0.96 -13.70
C ARG A 238 0.78 -1.16 -14.49
N ASN A 239 1.81 -1.63 -13.81
CA ASN A 239 2.98 -2.24 -14.40
C ASN A 239 3.41 -3.45 -13.54
N LYS A 240 4.64 -3.94 -13.74
CA LYS A 240 5.16 -5.09 -13.00
C LYS A 240 5.20 -4.89 -11.47
N ASN A 241 5.55 -3.68 -11.02
CA ASN A 241 5.82 -3.39 -9.61
C ASN A 241 4.75 -2.49 -8.97
N PHE A 242 3.88 -1.86 -9.76
CA PHE A 242 2.85 -0.95 -9.28
C PHE A 242 1.49 -1.35 -9.82
N SER A 243 0.49 -1.41 -8.93
CA SER A 243 -0.90 -1.66 -9.29
C SER A 243 -1.81 -0.69 -8.53
N ILE A 244 -2.19 0.39 -9.20
CA ILE A 244 -3.05 1.46 -8.69
C ILE A 244 -4.45 1.26 -9.26
N PHE A 245 -5.37 0.81 -8.41
CA PHE A 245 -6.78 0.69 -8.75
C PHE A 245 -7.54 1.93 -8.31
N VAL A 246 -8.37 2.48 -9.21
CA VAL A 246 -9.29 3.58 -8.91
C VAL A 246 -10.68 3.19 -9.37
N GLU A 247 -11.62 3.18 -8.42
CA GLU A 247 -13.03 2.94 -8.69
C GLU A 247 -13.57 3.95 -9.71
N ARG A 248 -14.20 3.42 -10.76
CA ARG A 248 -14.96 4.20 -11.73
C ARG A 248 -16.41 4.20 -11.27
N GLY A 249 -16.98 5.38 -11.01
CA GLY A 249 -18.30 5.56 -10.38
C GLY A 249 -19.51 5.02 -11.17
N THR A 250 -19.30 4.37 -12.31
CA THR A 250 -20.30 3.59 -13.05
C THR A 250 -20.21 2.16 -12.56
N GLY A 251 -21.31 1.57 -12.05
CA GLY A 251 -21.38 0.20 -11.51
C GLY A 251 -21.07 -0.95 -12.50
N GLU A 252 -20.23 -0.71 -13.50
CA GLU A 252 -19.56 -1.75 -14.26
C GLU A 252 -18.48 -2.38 -13.39
N ASN A 253 -18.65 -3.69 -13.16
CA ASN A 253 -17.77 -4.59 -12.42
C ASN A 253 -16.29 -4.25 -12.57
N GLU A 254 -15.53 -4.49 -11.49
CA GLU A 254 -14.06 -4.44 -11.38
C GLU A 254 -13.34 -5.04 -12.60
N LYS A 255 -13.29 -4.31 -13.71
CA LYS A 255 -12.44 -4.67 -14.84
C LYS A 255 -11.05 -4.25 -14.42
N ARG A 256 -10.25 -5.24 -14.05
CA ARG A 256 -8.80 -5.12 -13.86
C ARG A 256 -8.26 -4.26 -15.00
N PRO A 257 -7.44 -3.22 -14.73
CA PRO A 257 -6.79 -2.49 -15.80
C PRO A 257 -6.03 -3.49 -16.68
N SER A 258 -6.33 -3.43 -17.97
CA SER A 258 -5.71 -4.25 -19.00
C SER A 258 -4.20 -4.05 -18.97
N SER A 259 -3.49 -5.18 -19.03
CA SER A 259 -2.03 -5.34 -19.08
C SER A 259 -1.36 -4.45 -20.12
#